data_AF-A0A8X6HUU9-F1
#
_entry.id   AF-A0A8X6HUU9-F1
#
_cell.length_a   1.000
_cell.length_b   1.000
_cell.length_c   1.000
_cell.angle_alpha   90.00
_cell.angle_beta   90.00
_cell.angle_gamma   90.00
#
_symmetry.space_group_name_H-M   'P 1'
#
loop_
_entity.id
_entity.type
_entity.pdbx_description
1 polymer ?
#
loop_
_entity_poly.entity_id
_entity_poly.type
_entity_poly.pdbx_seq_one_letter_code
_entity_poly.pdbx_strand_id
1 'polypeptide(L)'
;MRRDTLLTSAFHVPRESSLPIYFDKVQEPYLRLYGSKSLNYGGFSTSIAREWSEAFVTKGMGGSVVWNLWSNNRNGSSCLANLLSERFGIKTEEEREKYLKGLFLDIGSLEIALKSAKSGTKSQKSDLLPGFERSDEQMFFIAYAQTQCAARSLEDPTLIPVRERVNTILSNSKEFEEAFSCSIPKSSKKCEVWT
;
A
#
# COMPACT_ATOMS: atom_id res chain seq x y z
N MET A 1 -22.82 6.35 26.10
CA MET A 1 -22.01 7.28 25.29
C MET A 1 -21.21 6.48 24.26
N ARG A 2 -21.73 6.37 23.03
CA ARG A 2 -20.93 5.89 21.87
C ARG A 2 -20.08 7.06 21.40
N ARG A 3 -18.78 6.84 21.22
CA ARG A 3 -17.86 7.80 20.60
C ARG A 3 -17.95 7.61 19.09
N ASP A 4 -18.92 8.30 18.49
CA ASP A 4 -18.93 8.54 17.05
C ASP A 4 -18.09 9.82 16.80
N THR A 5 -16.81 9.65 16.45
CA THR A 5 -15.96 10.77 16.03
C THR A 5 -16.22 11.11 14.57
N LEU A 6 -17.03 12.16 14.38
CA LEU A 6 -17.06 13.11 13.25
C LEU A 6 -17.05 12.54 11.81
N LEU A 7 -18.23 12.10 11.37
CA LEU A 7 -18.66 12.22 9.97
C LEU A 7 -19.53 13.48 9.85
N THR A 8 -19.01 14.56 9.26
CA THR A 8 -19.82 15.72 8.85
C THR A 8 -19.27 16.18 7.50
N SER A 9 -19.93 15.97 6.36
CA SER A 9 -21.27 16.47 6.04
C SER A 9 -22.14 15.46 5.29
N ALA A 10 -23.43 15.52 5.60
CA ALA A 10 -24.48 14.82 4.90
C ALA A 10 -24.70 15.44 3.51
N PHE A 11 -24.11 14.84 2.48
CA PHE A 11 -24.73 14.71 1.17
C PHE A 11 -24.70 13.23 0.83
N HIS A 12 -25.78 12.72 0.28
CA HIS A 12 -25.90 11.33 -0.15
C HIS A 12 -25.00 11.14 -1.38
N VAL A 13 -23.68 11.10 -1.18
CA VAL A 13 -22.74 10.63 -2.19
C VAL A 13 -22.95 9.11 -2.23
N PRO A 14 -23.30 8.54 -3.39
CA PRO A 14 -23.34 7.08 -3.51
C PRO A 14 -22.01 6.54 -3.02
N ARG A 15 -22.01 5.64 -2.02
CA ARG A 15 -20.77 4.96 -1.56
C ARG A 15 -20.03 4.30 -2.72
N GLU A 16 -20.79 3.96 -3.76
CA GLU A 16 -20.39 3.39 -5.04
C GLU A 16 -19.59 4.34 -5.94
N SER A 17 -19.41 5.62 -5.59
CA SER A 17 -18.59 6.57 -6.37
C SER A 17 -17.79 7.56 -5.50
N SER A 18 -17.69 7.29 -4.20
CA SER A 18 -16.93 8.11 -3.26
C SER A 18 -15.62 7.44 -2.85
N LEU A 19 -14.52 8.19 -2.90
CA LEU A 19 -13.25 7.77 -2.33
C LEU A 19 -13.16 8.28 -0.88
N PRO A 20 -13.24 7.41 0.16
CA PRO A 20 -13.09 7.87 1.53
C PRO A 20 -11.65 8.32 1.78
N ILE A 21 -11.51 9.52 2.36
CA ILE A 21 -10.24 10.00 2.91
C ILE A 21 -10.46 10.20 4.40
N TYR A 22 -9.80 9.39 5.22
CA TYR A 22 -9.95 9.44 6.67
C TYR A 22 -9.13 10.58 7.26
N PHE A 23 -9.72 11.31 8.20
CA PHE A 23 -9.09 12.48 8.81
C PHE A 23 -7.76 12.14 9.52
N ASP A 24 -7.65 10.94 10.09
CA ASP A 24 -6.41 10.44 10.73
C ASP A 24 -5.25 10.25 9.73
N LYS A 25 -5.55 10.19 8.43
CA LYS A 25 -4.56 10.12 7.34
C LYS A 25 -4.17 11.48 6.78
N VAL A 26 -4.88 12.56 7.11
CA VAL A 26 -4.59 13.94 6.66
C VAL A 26 -3.69 14.68 7.67
N GLN A 27 -2.94 13.94 8.46
CA GLN A 27 -2.02 14.45 9.48
C GLN A 27 -0.73 13.61 9.50
N GLU A 28 0.26 14.04 10.27
CA GLU A 28 1.48 13.25 10.47
C GLU A 28 1.16 11.89 11.11
N PRO A 29 1.88 10.80 10.74
CA PRO A 29 3.03 10.78 9.83
C PRO A 29 2.68 10.65 8.34
N TYR A 30 1.39 10.57 7.97
CA TYR A 30 0.94 10.32 6.59
C TYR A 30 1.12 11.55 5.69
N LEU A 31 0.64 12.71 6.14
CA LEU A 31 0.71 13.97 5.40
C LEU A 31 1.44 15.03 6.23
N ARG A 32 2.51 15.58 5.68
CA ARG A 32 3.27 16.71 6.22
C ARG A 32 3.04 17.92 5.32
N LEU A 33 2.51 18.99 5.90
CA LEU A 33 2.31 20.25 5.16
C LEU A 33 3.64 20.92 4.82
N TYR A 34 4.66 20.69 5.65
CA TYR A 34 6.02 21.19 5.50
C TYR A 34 6.99 20.01 5.45
N GLY A 35 7.93 20.03 4.51
CA GLY A 35 8.98 19.02 4.37
C GLY A 35 8.99 18.32 3.00
N SER A 36 9.78 17.25 2.91
CA SER A 36 10.00 16.54 1.64
C SER A 36 8.71 15.90 1.12
N LYS A 37 8.39 16.17 -0.15
CA LYS A 37 7.25 15.58 -0.86
C LYS A 37 7.32 14.05 -0.90
N SER A 38 8.51 13.49 -0.92
CA SER A 38 8.74 12.03 -0.94
C SER A 38 8.10 11.33 0.26
N LEU A 39 8.08 12.00 1.42
CA LEU A 39 7.41 11.52 2.63
C LEU A 39 5.89 11.48 2.44
N ASN A 40 5.30 12.53 1.85
CA ASN A 40 3.86 12.60 1.58
C ASN A 40 3.43 11.55 0.55
N TYR A 41 4.27 11.30 -0.46
CA TYR A 41 4.00 10.24 -1.42
C TYR A 41 4.03 8.85 -0.77
N GLY A 42 5.02 8.58 0.09
CA GLY A 42 5.14 7.29 0.77
C GLY A 42 4.05 7.04 1.82
N GLY A 43 3.56 8.09 2.49
CA GLY A 43 2.51 7.97 3.50
C GLY A 43 1.10 8.19 2.94
N PHE A 44 0.75 9.45 2.71
CA PHE A 44 -0.60 9.85 2.32
C PHE A 44 -0.99 9.35 0.92
N SER A 45 -0.11 9.50 -0.09
CA SER A 45 -0.46 9.06 -1.44
C SER A 45 -0.61 7.55 -1.55
N THR A 46 0.20 6.75 -0.85
CA THR A 46 -0.02 5.30 -0.77
C THR A 46 -1.35 4.96 -0.10
N SER A 47 -1.74 5.70 0.95
CA SER A 47 -3.05 5.51 1.61
C SER A 47 -4.20 5.82 0.66
N ILE A 48 -4.16 6.95 -0.05
CA ILE A 48 -5.17 7.32 -1.07
C ILE A 48 -5.21 6.29 -2.21
N ALA A 49 -4.04 5.88 -2.71
CA ALA A 49 -3.95 4.93 -3.81
C ALA A 49 -4.56 3.57 -3.44
N ARG A 50 -4.45 3.17 -2.17
CA ARG A 50 -5.09 1.94 -1.67
C ARG A 50 -6.61 2.07 -1.66
N GLU A 51 -7.16 3.13 -1.08
CA GLU A 51 -8.62 3.38 -1.09
C GLU A 51 -9.17 3.49 -2.51
N TRP A 52 -8.40 4.12 -3.42
CA TRP A 52 -8.78 4.27 -4.83
C TRP A 52 -8.80 2.91 -5.52
N SER A 53 -7.77 2.09 -5.31
CA SER A 53 -7.70 0.73 -5.85
C SER A 53 -8.82 -0.15 -5.28
N GLU A 54 -9.15 0.01 -4.00
CA GLU A 54 -10.20 -0.76 -3.33
C GLU A 54 -11.58 -0.51 -3.94
N ALA A 55 -11.86 0.71 -4.41
CA ALA A 55 -13.11 1.05 -5.09
C ALA A 55 -13.36 0.20 -6.36
N PHE A 56 -12.31 -0.21 -7.07
CA PHE A 56 -12.41 -1.05 -8.28
C PHE A 56 -12.30 -2.55 -8.02
N VAL A 57 -11.69 -2.95 -6.90
CA VAL A 57 -11.50 -4.36 -6.52
C VAL A 57 -12.67 -4.87 -5.65
N THR A 58 -13.35 -3.97 -4.94
CA THR A 58 -14.57 -4.27 -4.18
C THR A 58 -15.81 -3.97 -5.02
N LYS A 59 -16.97 -4.51 -4.62
CA LYS A 59 -18.20 -4.50 -5.42
C LYS A 59 -18.80 -3.10 -5.65
N GLY A 60 -18.19 -2.03 -5.13
CA GLY A 60 -18.76 -0.68 -5.08
C GLY A 60 -18.97 -0.01 -6.44
N MET A 61 -18.11 -0.22 -7.45
CA MET A 61 -18.21 0.52 -8.73
C MET A 61 -18.74 -0.34 -9.91
N GLY A 62 -19.78 -1.14 -9.70
CA GLY A 62 -20.43 -1.89 -10.80
C GLY A 62 -19.78 -3.22 -11.18
N GLY A 63 -18.90 -3.76 -10.34
CA GLY A 63 -18.42 -5.15 -10.42
C GLY A 63 -16.97 -5.28 -9.97
N SER A 64 -16.63 -6.42 -9.37
CA SER A 64 -15.25 -6.81 -9.07
C SER A 64 -14.47 -7.14 -10.36
N VAL A 65 -14.64 -6.35 -11.42
CA VAL A 65 -14.14 -6.63 -12.77
C VAL A 65 -12.63 -6.71 -12.74
N VAL A 66 -11.95 -5.74 -12.11
CA VAL A 66 -10.49 -5.73 -11.97
C VAL A 66 -10.02 -6.97 -11.22
N TRP A 67 -10.63 -7.26 -10.07
CA TRP A 67 -10.28 -8.44 -9.28
C TRP A 67 -10.50 -9.74 -10.04
N ASN A 68 -11.66 -9.91 -10.68
CA ASN A 68 -12.01 -11.12 -11.42
C ASN A 68 -11.11 -11.30 -12.64
N LEU A 69 -10.81 -10.22 -13.39
CA LEU A 69 -9.90 -10.27 -14.52
C LEU A 69 -8.49 -10.68 -14.08
N TRP A 70 -8.00 -10.08 -12.99
CA TRP A 70 -6.68 -10.40 -12.45
C TRP A 70 -6.63 -11.82 -11.87
N SER A 71 -7.61 -12.22 -11.07
CA SER A 71 -7.65 -13.55 -10.43
C SER A 71 -7.74 -14.67 -11.47
N ASN A 72 -8.46 -14.44 -12.57
CA ASN A 72 -8.58 -15.38 -13.68
C ASN A 72 -7.33 -15.44 -14.57
N ASN A 73 -6.49 -14.40 -14.56
CA ASN A 73 -5.19 -14.42 -15.23
C ASN A 73 -4.17 -15.19 -14.40
N ARG A 74 -3.98 -16.47 -14.74
CA ARG A 74 -3.12 -17.40 -13.99
C ARG A 74 -1.67 -16.92 -13.84
N ASN A 75 -1.13 -16.10 -14.74
CA ASN A 75 0.28 -15.72 -14.66
C ASN A 75 0.57 -14.75 -13.50
N GLY A 76 -0.24 -13.70 -13.37
CA GLY A 76 -0.10 -12.71 -12.29
C GLY A 76 -0.60 -13.24 -10.95
N SER A 77 -1.77 -13.89 -10.94
CA SER A 77 -2.39 -14.38 -9.71
C SER A 77 -1.65 -15.55 -9.07
N SER A 78 -1.07 -16.46 -9.88
CA SER A 78 -0.27 -17.57 -9.34
C SER A 78 1.02 -17.11 -8.69
N CYS A 79 1.67 -16.05 -9.21
CA CYS A 79 2.87 -15.51 -8.61
C CYS A 79 2.60 -15.04 -7.18
N LEU A 80 1.57 -14.20 -6.99
CA LEU A 80 1.24 -13.66 -5.68
C LEU A 80 0.71 -14.76 -4.73
N ALA A 81 -0.02 -15.75 -5.26
CA ALA A 81 -0.48 -16.91 -4.48
C ALA A 81 0.67 -17.78 -3.98
N ASN A 82 1.71 -17.99 -4.79
CA ASN A 82 2.91 -18.70 -4.37
C ASN A 82 3.68 -17.90 -3.31
N LEU A 83 3.86 -16.59 -3.53
CA LEU A 83 4.50 -15.70 -2.54
C LEU A 83 3.77 -15.73 -1.19
N LEU A 84 2.44 -15.75 -1.22
CA LEU A 84 1.62 -15.87 -0.02
C LEU A 84 1.83 -17.23 0.67
N SER A 85 1.75 -18.33 -0.10
CA SER A 85 1.84 -19.69 0.44
C SER A 85 3.23 -20.01 1.02
N GLU A 86 4.30 -19.43 0.45
CA GLU A 86 5.67 -19.59 0.94
C GLU A 86 5.92 -18.82 2.25
N ARG A 87 5.25 -17.69 2.46
CA ARG A 87 5.50 -16.78 3.58
C ARG A 87 4.52 -16.94 4.75
N PHE A 88 3.32 -17.43 4.50
CA PHE A 88 2.23 -17.45 5.47
C PHE A 88 1.61 -18.84 5.61
N GLY A 89 1.33 -19.25 6.85
CA GLY A 89 0.57 -20.46 7.14
C GLY A 89 -0.93 -20.24 6.90
N ILE A 90 -1.39 -20.49 5.67
CA ILE A 90 -2.79 -20.34 5.26
C ILE A 90 -3.62 -21.53 5.78
N LYS A 91 -4.75 -21.25 6.46
CA LYS A 91 -5.60 -22.30 7.05
C LYS A 91 -6.87 -22.57 6.25
N THR A 92 -7.42 -21.55 5.60
CA THR A 92 -8.67 -21.67 4.82
C THR A 92 -8.57 -20.97 3.47
N GLU A 93 -9.45 -21.36 2.55
CA GLU A 93 -9.56 -20.72 1.24
C GLU A 93 -10.04 -19.26 1.34
N GLU A 94 -10.93 -18.96 2.29
CA GLU A 94 -11.38 -17.60 2.58
C GLU A 94 -10.23 -16.72 3.08
N GLU A 95 -9.39 -17.25 3.98
CA GLU A 95 -8.19 -16.55 4.46
C GLU A 95 -7.22 -16.29 3.31
N ARG A 96 -7.03 -17.27 2.42
CA ARG A 96 -6.21 -17.12 1.22
C ARG A 96 -6.71 -15.99 0.33
N GLU A 97 -8.01 -15.96 0.02
CA GLU A 97 -8.59 -14.93 -0.83
C GLU A 97 -8.46 -13.54 -0.19
N LYS A 98 -8.76 -13.43 1.11
CA LYS A 98 -8.63 -12.19 1.88
C LYS A 98 -7.20 -11.65 1.83
N TYR A 99 -6.20 -12.51 2.05
CA TYR A 99 -4.79 -12.13 2.04
C TYR A 99 -4.28 -11.77 0.64
N LEU A 100 -4.65 -12.56 -0.37
CA LEU A 100 -4.33 -12.26 -1.77
C LEU A 100 -4.86 -10.88 -2.17
N LYS A 101 -6.12 -10.59 -1.84
CA LYS A 101 -6.75 -9.31 -2.14
C LYS A 101 -6.08 -8.16 -1.37
N GLY A 102 -5.74 -8.38 -0.11
CA GLY A 102 -4.99 -7.41 0.70
C GLY A 102 -3.65 -7.04 0.09
N LEU A 103 -2.84 -8.05 -0.26
CA LEU A 103 -1.53 -7.87 -0.90
C LEU A 103 -1.62 -7.25 -2.29
N PHE A 104 -2.62 -7.65 -3.09
CA PHE A 104 -2.89 -7.03 -4.40
C PHE A 104 -3.08 -5.52 -4.25
N LEU A 105 -3.95 -5.10 -3.33
CA LEU A 105 -4.23 -3.70 -3.08
C LEU A 105 -2.99 -2.95 -2.57
N ASP A 106 -2.19 -3.57 -1.70
CA ASP A 106 -1.01 -2.92 -1.14
C ASP A 106 0.12 -2.74 -2.15
N ILE A 107 0.51 -3.81 -2.82
CA ILE A 107 1.57 -3.77 -3.84
C ILE A 107 1.15 -2.76 -4.91
N GLY A 108 -0.09 -2.85 -5.34
CA GLY A 108 -0.64 -1.93 -6.31
C GLY A 108 -0.62 -0.47 -5.86
N SER A 109 -1.03 -0.18 -4.63
CA SER A 109 -1.01 1.18 -4.07
C SER A 109 0.40 1.75 -3.93
N LEU A 110 1.37 0.92 -3.56
CA LEU A 110 2.77 1.31 -3.44
C LEU A 110 3.34 1.67 -4.82
N GLU A 111 3.08 0.85 -5.84
CA GLU A 111 3.51 1.10 -7.21
C GLU A 111 2.92 2.40 -7.79
N ILE A 112 1.61 2.61 -7.59
CA ILE A 112 0.94 3.84 -8.03
C ILE A 112 1.58 5.06 -7.36
N ALA A 113 1.71 5.02 -6.03
CA ALA A 113 2.27 6.14 -5.26
C ALA A 113 3.73 6.41 -5.64
N LEU A 114 4.53 5.37 -5.88
CA LEU A 114 5.94 5.52 -6.27
C LEU A 114 6.07 6.11 -7.68
N LYS A 115 5.24 5.67 -8.63
CA LYS A 115 5.16 6.27 -9.98
C LYS A 115 4.76 7.75 -9.89
N SER A 116 3.78 8.07 -9.04
CA SER A 116 3.38 9.46 -8.78
C SER A 116 4.49 10.29 -8.15
N ALA A 117 5.24 9.73 -7.19
CA ALA A 117 6.39 10.38 -6.58
C ALA A 117 7.45 10.73 -7.62
N LYS A 118 7.88 9.72 -8.39
CA LYS A 118 8.87 9.88 -9.47
C LYS A 118 8.46 10.90 -10.53
N SER A 119 7.16 11.13 -10.73
CA SER A 119 6.67 12.16 -11.65
C SER A 119 6.59 13.54 -11.00
N GLY A 120 6.09 13.60 -9.77
CA GLY A 120 5.83 14.85 -9.03
C GLY A 120 7.05 15.50 -8.40
N THR A 121 8.18 14.78 -8.28
CA THR A 121 9.44 15.30 -7.72
C THR A 121 10.51 15.63 -8.76
N LYS A 122 10.31 15.32 -10.06
CA LYS A 122 11.35 15.49 -11.10
C LYS A 122 11.97 16.89 -11.19
N SER A 123 11.20 17.92 -10.84
CA SER A 123 11.61 19.32 -10.99
C SER A 123 12.09 19.98 -9.68
N GLN A 124 12.11 19.26 -8.56
CA GLN A 124 12.39 19.86 -7.26
C GLN A 124 13.46 19.05 -6.51
N LYS A 125 14.52 19.73 -6.06
CA LYS A 125 15.48 19.11 -5.14
C LYS A 125 14.79 18.88 -3.80
N SER A 126 14.97 17.68 -3.25
CA SER A 126 14.48 17.34 -1.92
C SER A 126 15.25 18.08 -0.84
N ASP A 127 14.52 18.63 0.12
CA ASP A 127 15.10 19.06 1.38
C ASP A 127 15.45 17.81 2.19
N LEU A 128 16.76 17.51 2.25
CA LEU A 128 17.26 16.44 3.10
C LEU A 128 16.93 16.75 4.56
N LEU A 129 16.50 15.74 5.32
CA LEU A 129 16.28 15.91 6.75
C LEU A 129 17.65 16.05 7.45
N PRO A 130 17.88 17.13 8.22
CA PRO A 130 19.14 17.29 8.95
C PRO A 130 19.43 16.09 9.86
N GLY A 131 20.62 15.50 9.73
CA GLY A 131 21.01 14.30 10.49
C GLY A 131 20.39 12.99 10.00
N PHE A 132 19.59 13.00 8.93
CA PHE A 132 19.03 11.82 8.29
C PHE A 132 19.00 11.97 6.76
N GLU A 133 20.20 12.06 6.19
CA GLU A 133 20.39 12.25 4.75
C GLU A 133 20.12 10.94 3.99
N ARG A 134 19.00 10.91 3.25
CA ARG A 134 18.54 9.79 2.44
C ARG A 134 18.03 10.30 1.10
N SER A 135 18.10 9.46 0.07
CA SER A 135 17.52 9.82 -1.24
C SER A 135 15.99 9.95 -1.14
N ASP A 136 15.37 10.58 -2.13
CA ASP A 136 13.92 10.68 -2.21
C ASP A 136 13.23 9.32 -2.23
N GLU A 137 13.78 8.36 -2.95
CA GLU A 137 13.27 6.99 -3.01
C GLU A 137 13.39 6.30 -1.65
N GLN A 138 14.53 6.45 -0.97
CA GLN A 138 14.70 5.92 0.38
C GLN A 138 13.70 6.54 1.35
N MET A 139 13.50 7.86 1.28
CA MET A 139 12.54 8.58 2.11
C MET A 139 11.09 8.16 1.85
N PHE A 140 10.73 7.91 0.59
CA PHE A 140 9.43 7.36 0.22
C PHE A 140 9.17 6.01 0.92
N PHE A 141 10.09 5.06 0.80
CA PHE A 141 9.92 3.73 1.40
C PHE A 141 9.94 3.76 2.92
N ILE A 142 10.76 4.64 3.52
CA ILE A 142 10.78 4.84 4.97
C ILE A 142 9.45 5.39 5.45
N ALA A 143 8.89 6.41 4.78
CA ALA A 143 7.58 6.95 5.12
C ALA A 143 6.50 5.88 5.01
N TYR A 144 6.47 5.14 3.90
CA TYR A 144 5.56 4.02 3.71
C TYR A 144 5.63 3.04 4.89
N ALA A 145 6.82 2.51 5.19
CA ALA A 145 6.99 1.54 6.27
C ALA A 145 6.57 2.10 7.65
N GLN A 146 6.93 3.35 7.95
CA GLN A 146 6.56 4.02 9.20
C GLN A 146 5.04 4.15 9.36
N THR A 147 4.31 4.45 8.29
CA THR A 147 2.85 4.57 8.35
C THR A 147 2.10 3.26 8.58
N GLN A 148 2.78 2.11 8.42
CA GLN A 148 2.21 0.80 8.70
C GLN A 148 2.46 0.36 10.15
N CYS A 149 3.41 0.98 10.86
CA CYS A 149 3.76 0.58 12.22
C CYS A 149 2.54 0.63 13.15
N ALA A 150 2.27 -0.49 13.83
CA ALA A 150 1.23 -0.62 14.83
C ALA A 150 1.76 -1.31 16.08
N ALA A 151 1.16 -1.01 17.24
CA ALA A 151 1.42 -1.79 18.45
C ALA A 151 0.90 -3.22 18.25
N ARG A 152 1.67 -4.22 18.67
CA ARG A 152 1.31 -5.65 18.52
C ARG A 152 -0.07 -5.99 19.11
N SER A 153 -0.48 -5.29 20.17
CA SER A 153 -1.80 -5.46 20.80
C SER A 153 -2.99 -4.97 19.95
N LEU A 154 -2.71 -4.21 18.87
CA LEU A 154 -3.71 -3.67 17.95
C LEU A 154 -3.76 -4.46 16.63
N GLU A 155 -2.92 -5.49 16.48
CA GLU A 155 -2.93 -6.33 15.29
C GLU A 155 -4.15 -7.26 15.32
N ASP A 156 -4.94 -7.22 14.24
CA ASP A 156 -6.03 -8.17 14.04
C ASP A 156 -5.42 -9.55 13.72
N PRO A 157 -5.69 -10.58 14.55
CA PRO A 157 -5.15 -11.92 14.34
C PRO A 157 -5.69 -12.60 13.07
N THR A 158 -6.72 -12.02 12.44
CA THR A 158 -7.30 -12.48 11.16
C THR A 158 -6.68 -11.80 9.94
N LEU A 159 -5.67 -10.96 10.13
CA LEU A 159 -4.90 -10.30 9.09
C LEU A 159 -3.46 -10.79 9.11
N ILE A 160 -2.78 -10.62 7.97
CA ILE A 160 -1.34 -10.77 7.91
C ILE A 160 -0.70 -9.79 8.92
N PRO A 161 0.14 -10.26 9.86
CA PRO A 161 0.79 -9.36 10.80
C PRO A 161 1.63 -8.31 10.08
N VAL A 162 1.69 -7.11 10.65
CA VAL A 162 2.11 -5.88 9.93
C VAL A 162 3.51 -6.03 9.39
N ARG A 163 4.42 -6.59 10.20
CA ARG A 163 5.83 -6.76 9.84
C ARG A 163 5.98 -7.63 8.60
N GLU A 164 5.28 -8.76 8.57
CA GLU A 164 5.36 -9.74 7.50
C GLU A 164 4.68 -9.20 6.23
N ARG A 165 3.58 -8.45 6.37
CA ARG A 165 2.92 -7.74 5.27
C ARG A 165 3.86 -6.74 4.62
N VAL A 166 4.44 -5.81 5.39
CA VAL A 166 5.38 -4.78 4.89
C VAL A 166 6.60 -5.43 4.23
N ASN A 167 7.20 -6.42 4.88
CA ASN A 167 8.37 -7.12 4.32
C ASN A 167 8.03 -7.85 3.02
N THR A 168 6.84 -8.45 2.91
CA THR A 168 6.39 -9.11 1.68
C THR A 168 6.26 -8.10 0.55
N ILE A 169 5.58 -6.99 0.80
CA ILE A 169 5.35 -5.92 -0.19
C ILE A 169 6.67 -5.30 -0.64
N LEU A 170 7.54 -4.90 0.28
CA LEU A 170 8.84 -4.29 -0.06
C LEU A 170 9.78 -5.29 -0.74
N SER A 171 9.75 -6.57 -0.33
CA SER A 171 10.49 -7.61 -1.05
C SER A 171 9.97 -7.86 -2.46
N ASN A 172 8.76 -7.40 -2.80
CA ASN A 172 8.20 -7.48 -4.14
C ASN A 172 8.56 -6.25 -5.02
N SER A 173 9.11 -5.18 -4.46
CA SER A 173 9.45 -3.96 -5.20
C SER A 173 10.92 -3.97 -5.63
N LYS A 174 11.15 -3.90 -6.95
CA LYS A 174 12.50 -3.77 -7.51
C LYS A 174 13.11 -2.41 -7.17
N GLU A 175 12.30 -1.36 -7.16
CA GLU A 175 12.72 -0.01 -6.80
C GLU A 175 13.17 0.09 -5.35
N PHE A 176 12.54 -0.67 -4.45
CA PHE A 176 13.01 -0.75 -3.06
C PHE A 176 14.40 -1.39 -2.99
N GLU A 177 14.62 -2.49 -3.71
CA GLU A 177 15.93 -3.15 -3.76
C GLU A 177 17.02 -2.23 -4.32
N GLU A 178 16.71 -1.49 -5.37
CA GLU A 178 17.61 -0.52 -5.98
C GLU A 178 17.91 0.65 -5.00
N ALA A 179 16.88 1.20 -4.36
CA ALA A 179 17.03 2.33 -3.44
C ALA A 179 17.89 2.01 -2.20
N PHE A 180 17.85 0.77 -1.72
CA PHE A 180 18.63 0.32 -0.54
C PHE A 180 19.82 -0.57 -0.89
N SER A 181 20.09 -0.81 -2.17
CA SER A 181 21.17 -1.70 -2.64
C SER A 181 21.12 -3.09 -1.98
N CYS A 182 19.91 -3.65 -1.89
CA CYS A 182 19.69 -4.95 -1.25
C CYS A 182 20.46 -6.06 -1.97
N SER A 183 21.25 -6.85 -1.22
CA SER A 183 22.01 -8.00 -1.75
C SER A 183 21.15 -9.26 -1.89
N ILE A 184 19.89 -9.11 -2.28
CA ILE A 184 18.97 -10.25 -2.42
C ILE A 184 19.37 -11.04 -3.68
N PRO A 185 19.41 -12.39 -3.63
CA PRO A 185 19.70 -13.18 -4.82
C PRO A 185 18.69 -12.86 -5.92
N LYS A 186 19.20 -12.58 -7.13
CA LYS A 186 18.44 -12.22 -8.35
C LYS A 186 17.30 -13.18 -8.74
N SER A 187 17.12 -14.31 -8.03
CA SER A 187 16.13 -15.34 -8.31
C SER A 187 14.79 -15.18 -7.59
N SER A 188 14.61 -14.19 -6.70
CA SER A 188 13.28 -13.91 -6.13
C SER A 188 12.40 -13.29 -7.22
N LYS A 189 11.57 -14.09 -7.90
CA LYS A 189 10.60 -13.60 -8.88
C LYS A 189 9.72 -12.53 -8.21
N LYS A 190 9.71 -11.32 -8.77
CA LYS A 190 8.76 -10.27 -8.37
C LYS A 190 7.45 -10.49 -9.10
N CYS A 191 6.35 -10.33 -8.40
CA CYS A 191 5.01 -10.46 -8.94
C CYS A 191 4.51 -9.10 -9.41
N GLU A 192 4.19 -9.00 -10.70
CA GLU A 192 3.53 -7.80 -11.25
C GLU A 192 2.03 -7.86 -10.97
N VAL A 193 1.49 -6.76 -10.47
CA VAL A 193 0.08 -6.67 -10.04
C VAL A 193 -0.76 -5.86 -11.02
N TRP A 194 -0.23 -4.73 -11.51
CA TRP A 194 -0.86 -3.91 -12.56
C TRP A 194 -0.13 -4.07 -13.89
N THR A 195 -0.77 -4.74 -14.86
CA THR A 195 -0.35 -4.83 -16.27
C THR A 195 -1.51 -4.50 -17.18
#